data_AF-A0A813CI26-F1
#
_entry.id   AF-A0A813CI26-F1
#
_cell.length_a   1.000
_cell.length_b   1.000
_cell.length_c   1.000
_cell.angle_alpha   90.00
_cell.angle_beta   90.00
_cell.angle_gamma   90.00
#
_symmetry.space_group_name_H-M   'P 1'
#
loop_
_entity.id
_entity.type
_entity.pdbx_description
1 polymer ?
#
loop_
_entity_poly.entity_id
_entity_poly.type
_entity_poly.pdbx_seq_one_letter_code
_entity_poly.pdbx_strand_id
1 'polypeptide(L)'
;MTVDFPLEVQDIFQAMQVFILDIETLGYPCVASSDAVRRYLSTVMLFPAVIVGILFCLAVSKLLPKKWRWATSKTFNLIGQFLQMGYTTMSVTAMVPMTCYSHPNGLHSLLKFPEVFCGTEEHSVMLAGGVTLLAFGVLGFLCLCVWAACQVPLWSSQGLSHRVSSFRFLLARFRLDGWWYGVPLLVRGSLLNLPVVLATDYPPIQIVSMSVILVFFMAVQALVWPWKPPLINALDCWISACVILLVVSAAMCLPDLTDDMLGFRNTFTLVVLVLLFGSVLLALGSIGFSLLLRAVGFQEELMIVTLGPIPKAERVSSALRSLSMELSEADADVIETRVKELAVYDVTHISRCITLLAKEVLRDDDPDFDFTRRVSAKSFARMSRWSRKKVEPGTQNFVAIAPTAPPAKEQEGASCADTEVESDVSPFDMEMTRETPLGRIESGCDDCGPGSGGTGTRLSL
;
A
#
# COMPACT_ATOMS: atom_id res chain seq x y z
N MET A 1 17.91 9.72 18.19
CA MET A 1 18.06 11.19 18.31
C MET A 1 18.69 11.46 19.66
N THR A 2 19.56 12.47 19.74
CA THR A 2 20.28 12.89 20.95
C THR A 2 19.56 13.99 21.72
N VAL A 3 18.23 14.08 21.57
CA VAL A 3 17.42 15.16 22.13
C VAL A 3 16.84 14.69 23.46
N ASP A 4 17.11 15.44 24.52
CA ASP A 4 16.53 15.18 25.85
C ASP A 4 15.09 15.67 25.92
N PHE A 5 14.17 14.74 26.16
CA PHE A 5 12.75 15.04 26.35
C PHE A 5 12.41 15.28 27.83
N PRO A 6 11.40 16.10 28.15
CA PRO A 6 10.96 16.29 29.53
C PRO A 6 10.43 14.99 30.16
N LEU A 7 10.55 14.86 31.49
CA LEU A 7 10.24 13.64 32.25
C LEU A 7 8.84 13.06 31.96
N GLU A 8 7.82 13.90 31.89
CA GLU A 8 6.43 13.48 31.60
C GLU A 8 6.28 12.76 30.25
N VAL A 9 7.13 13.12 29.28
CA VAL A 9 7.13 12.54 27.94
C VAL A 9 7.96 11.25 27.90
N GLN A 10 8.96 11.12 28.79
CA GLN A 10 9.80 9.91 28.88
C GLN A 10 8.99 8.68 29.33
N ASP A 11 8.05 8.84 30.26
CA ASP A 11 7.18 7.74 30.72
C ASP A 11 6.33 7.17 29.58
N ILE A 12 5.79 8.04 28.71
CA ILE A 12 5.03 7.64 27.53
C ILE A 12 5.93 6.89 26.55
N PHE A 13 7.15 7.38 26.30
CA PHE A 13 8.09 6.70 25.43
C PHE A 13 8.53 5.34 25.96
N GLN A 14 8.72 5.18 27.26
CA GLN A 14 9.01 3.88 27.87
C GLN A 14 7.87 2.88 27.65
N ALA A 15 6.61 3.30 27.81
CA ALA A 15 5.46 2.45 27.47
C ALA A 15 5.45 2.07 25.98
N MET A 16 5.87 2.98 25.10
CA MET A 16 5.95 2.73 23.65
C MET A 16 7.07 1.78 23.23
N GLN A 17 8.18 1.72 23.98
CA GLN A 17 9.32 0.84 23.67
C GLN A 17 8.94 -0.65 23.61
N VAL A 18 7.91 -1.07 24.37
CA VAL A 18 7.37 -2.44 24.30
C VAL A 18 6.90 -2.80 22.88
N PHE A 19 6.30 -1.85 22.15
CA PHE A 19 5.82 -2.08 20.78
C PHE A 19 6.94 -2.06 19.74
N ILE A 20 8.08 -1.45 20.04
CA ILE A 20 9.27 -1.43 19.19
C ILE A 20 10.05 -2.75 19.27
N LEU A 21 9.74 -3.60 20.27
CA LEU A 21 10.43 -4.86 20.53
C LEU A 21 11.95 -4.65 20.58
N ASP A 22 12.40 -3.64 21.32
CA ASP A 22 13.82 -3.43 21.56
C ASP A 22 14.29 -4.47 22.61
N ILE A 23 15.02 -5.47 22.11
CA ILE A 23 15.47 -6.65 22.86
C ILE A 23 16.48 -6.25 23.94
N GLU A 24 17.19 -5.14 23.76
CA GLU A 24 18.13 -4.64 24.76
C GLU A 24 17.41 -4.00 25.96
N THR A 25 16.24 -3.42 25.77
CA THR A 25 15.40 -2.89 26.86
C THR A 25 14.69 -3.96 27.69
N LEU A 26 14.57 -5.20 27.21
CA LEU A 26 13.97 -6.32 27.96
C LEU A 26 14.91 -6.92 29.04
N GLY A 27 15.93 -6.17 29.48
CA GLY A 27 16.88 -6.61 30.51
C GLY A 27 17.96 -7.57 30.02
N TYR A 28 18.14 -7.69 28.70
CA TYR A 28 19.25 -8.46 28.12
C TYR A 28 20.65 -8.02 28.62
N PRO A 29 20.93 -6.72 28.90
CA PRO A 29 22.19 -6.29 29.51
C PRO A 29 22.46 -6.85 30.91
N CYS A 30 21.44 -7.34 31.62
CA CYS A 30 21.55 -7.97 32.95
C CYS A 30 21.95 -9.45 32.85
N VAL A 31 21.75 -10.09 31.69
CA VAL A 31 22.06 -11.51 31.44
C VAL A 31 23.28 -11.65 30.54
N ALA A 32 23.46 -10.74 29.58
CA ALA A 32 24.63 -10.66 28.71
C ALA A 32 25.77 -9.89 29.39
N SER A 33 26.98 -10.42 29.23
CA SER A 33 28.25 -9.92 29.77
C SER A 33 28.39 -8.40 29.84
N SER A 34 29.21 -7.91 30.77
CA SER A 34 29.57 -6.48 30.95
C SER A 34 30.04 -5.77 29.67
N ASP A 35 30.69 -6.49 28.75
CA ASP A 35 31.37 -5.89 27.60
C ASP A 35 30.41 -5.45 26.48
N ALA A 36 30.51 -4.18 26.05
CA ALA A 36 29.77 -3.62 24.91
C ALA A 36 29.89 -4.46 23.64
N VAL A 37 31.09 -4.92 23.28
CA VAL A 37 31.33 -5.68 22.04
C VAL A 37 30.52 -6.97 22.01
N ARG A 38 30.49 -7.72 23.13
CA ARG A 38 29.75 -8.98 23.22
C ARG A 38 28.24 -8.76 23.15
N ARG A 39 27.74 -7.70 23.78
CA ARG A 39 26.32 -7.29 23.70
C ARG A 39 25.92 -6.93 22.28
N TYR A 40 26.74 -6.15 21.59
CA TYR A 40 26.50 -5.78 20.21
C TYR A 40 26.50 -7.01 19.28
N LEU A 41 27.52 -7.87 19.39
CA LEU A 41 27.64 -9.06 18.55
C LEU A 41 26.51 -10.05 18.78
N SER A 42 26.00 -10.20 20.00
CA SER A 42 24.87 -11.09 20.24
C SER A 42 23.57 -10.55 19.62
N THR A 43 23.33 -9.23 19.64
CA THR A 43 22.23 -8.60 18.90
C THR A 43 22.37 -8.83 17.39
N VAL A 44 23.58 -8.73 16.83
CA VAL A 44 23.83 -9.04 15.41
C VAL A 44 23.57 -10.51 15.08
N MET A 45 24.03 -11.43 15.95
CA MET A 45 23.91 -12.88 15.74
C MET A 45 22.50 -13.44 15.96
N LEU A 46 21.62 -12.69 16.63
CA LEU A 46 20.23 -13.10 16.85
C LEU A 46 19.50 -13.37 15.52
N PHE A 47 19.63 -12.48 14.54
CA PHE A 47 18.93 -12.59 13.26
C PHE A 47 19.30 -13.89 12.50
N PRO A 48 20.58 -14.18 12.23
CA PRO A 48 20.96 -15.45 11.59
C PRO A 48 20.63 -16.65 12.47
N ALA A 49 20.74 -16.56 13.81
CA ALA A 49 20.37 -17.65 14.71
C ALA A 49 18.89 -18.04 14.59
N VAL A 50 17.97 -17.06 14.49
CA VAL A 50 16.55 -17.33 14.27
C VAL A 50 16.30 -17.99 12.91
N ILE A 51 16.98 -17.54 11.84
CA ILE A 51 16.87 -18.16 10.51
C ILE A 51 17.33 -19.61 10.56
N VAL A 52 18.50 -19.87 11.15
CA VAL A 52 19.04 -21.23 11.32
C VAL A 52 18.10 -22.08 12.15
N GLY A 53 17.52 -21.55 13.24
CA GLY A 53 16.50 -22.23 14.04
C GLY A 53 15.27 -22.61 13.23
N ILE A 54 14.75 -21.72 12.39
CA ILE A 54 13.61 -22.02 11.50
C ILE A 54 13.99 -23.10 10.46
N LEU A 55 15.19 -23.05 9.89
CA LEU A 55 15.69 -24.06 8.95
C LEU A 55 15.92 -25.42 9.63
N PHE A 56 16.39 -25.41 10.88
CA PHE A 56 16.51 -26.61 11.70
C PHE A 56 15.14 -27.24 11.96
N CYS A 57 14.13 -26.45 12.33
CA CYS A 57 12.75 -26.91 12.45
C CYS A 57 12.23 -27.52 11.14
N LEU A 58 12.55 -26.93 9.98
CA LEU A 58 12.21 -27.51 8.68
C LEU A 58 12.90 -28.86 8.47
N ALA A 59 14.19 -28.99 8.79
CA ALA A 59 14.94 -30.23 8.67
C ALA A 59 14.38 -31.34 9.58
N VAL A 60 14.16 -31.03 10.86
CA VAL A 60 13.54 -31.95 11.84
C VAL A 60 12.13 -32.36 11.40
N SER A 61 11.36 -31.44 10.80
CA SER A 61 10.02 -31.78 10.29
C SER A 61 10.02 -32.86 9.20
N LYS A 62 11.16 -33.07 8.51
CA LYS A 62 11.28 -34.13 7.50
C LYS A 62 11.40 -35.53 8.12
N LEU A 63 11.92 -35.61 9.34
CA LEU A 63 12.00 -36.85 10.13
C LEU A 63 10.63 -37.27 10.68
N LEU A 64 9.68 -36.34 10.76
CA LEU A 64 8.33 -36.58 11.26
C LEU A 64 7.38 -37.16 10.19
N PRO A 65 6.25 -37.78 10.62
CA PRO A 65 5.22 -38.32 9.72
C PRO A 65 4.69 -37.27 8.75
N LYS A 66 4.21 -37.69 7.56
CA LYS A 66 3.73 -36.79 6.49
C LYS A 66 2.75 -35.70 6.95
N LYS A 67 1.97 -35.94 8.01
CA LYS A 67 1.02 -34.97 8.58
C LYS A 67 1.69 -33.74 9.22
N TRP A 68 2.91 -33.88 9.74
CA TRP A 68 3.64 -32.85 10.48
C TRP A 68 4.77 -32.19 9.66
N ARG A 69 4.91 -32.57 8.38
CA ARG A 69 5.96 -32.02 7.51
C ARG A 69 5.68 -30.56 7.17
N TRP A 70 6.65 -29.70 7.42
CA TRP A 70 6.54 -28.29 7.07
C TRP A 70 6.60 -28.10 5.56
N ALA A 71 5.74 -27.22 5.04
CA ALA A 71 5.72 -26.86 3.63
C ALA A 71 6.77 -25.78 3.37
N THR A 72 7.63 -26.00 2.36
CA THR A 72 8.78 -25.12 2.08
C THR A 72 8.38 -23.68 1.78
N SER A 73 7.32 -23.43 0.99
CA SER A 73 6.85 -22.05 0.74
C SER A 73 6.46 -21.33 2.02
N LYS A 74 5.79 -22.04 2.94
CA LYS A 74 5.33 -21.44 4.20
C LYS A 74 6.50 -21.11 5.11
N THR A 75 7.54 -21.95 5.11
CA THR A 75 8.78 -21.68 5.83
C THR A 75 9.52 -20.47 5.28
N PHE A 76 9.67 -20.35 3.95
CA PHE A 76 10.27 -19.15 3.35
C PHE A 76 9.45 -17.89 3.63
N ASN A 77 8.13 -18.00 3.58
CA ASN A 77 7.25 -16.91 3.98
C ASN A 77 7.44 -16.50 5.44
N LEU A 78 7.60 -17.47 6.35
CA LEU A 78 7.87 -17.21 7.76
C LEU A 78 9.22 -16.51 7.96
N ILE A 79 10.28 -16.97 7.29
CA ILE A 79 11.60 -16.34 7.32
C ILE A 79 11.52 -14.90 6.80
N GLY A 80 10.86 -14.70 5.66
CA GLY A 80 10.67 -13.37 5.09
C GLY A 80 9.84 -12.46 6.00
N GLN A 81 8.81 -12.98 6.66
CA GLN A 81 8.02 -12.22 7.63
C GLN A 81 8.86 -11.78 8.83
N PHE A 82 9.70 -12.67 9.36
CA PHE A 82 10.63 -12.35 10.46
C PHE A 82 11.63 -11.27 10.03
N LEU A 83 12.29 -11.45 8.88
CA LEU A 83 13.24 -10.48 8.34
C LEU A 83 12.58 -9.13 8.04
N GLN A 84 11.34 -9.12 7.53
CA GLN A 84 10.57 -7.91 7.26
C GLN A 84 10.21 -7.17 8.55
N MET A 85 9.79 -7.88 9.60
CA MET A 85 9.49 -7.27 10.92
C MET A 85 10.76 -6.73 11.58
N GLY A 86 11.86 -7.48 11.54
CA GLY A 86 13.14 -7.06 12.10
C GLY A 86 13.94 -6.09 11.23
N TYR A 87 13.46 -5.71 10.05
CA TYR A 87 14.25 -4.99 9.05
C TYR A 87 14.77 -3.63 9.55
N THR A 88 13.89 -2.83 10.15
CA THR A 88 14.27 -1.52 10.70
C THR A 88 15.27 -1.69 11.84
N THR A 89 15.07 -2.67 12.73
CA THR A 89 15.99 -2.98 13.82
C THR A 89 17.35 -3.45 13.29
N MET A 90 17.38 -4.34 12.29
CA MET A 90 18.62 -4.75 11.62
C MET A 90 19.34 -3.55 11.02
N SER A 91 18.60 -2.62 10.39
CA SER A 91 19.17 -1.41 9.80
C SER A 91 19.76 -0.48 10.84
N VAL A 92 19.09 -0.26 11.98
CA VAL A 92 19.63 0.54 13.09
C VAL A 92 20.88 -0.14 13.65
N THR A 93 20.79 -1.41 14.03
CA THR A 93 21.90 -2.17 14.62
C THR A 93 23.13 -2.23 13.70
N ALA A 94 22.92 -2.39 12.40
CA ALA A 94 24.01 -2.40 11.42
C ALA A 94 24.76 -1.06 11.35
N MET A 95 24.06 0.04 11.62
CA MET A 95 24.59 1.41 11.56
C MET A 95 25.13 1.92 12.90
N VAL A 96 24.86 1.26 14.03
CA VAL A 96 25.37 1.66 15.36
C VAL A 96 26.88 1.90 15.40
N PRO A 97 27.76 1.05 14.82
CA PRO A 97 29.20 1.30 14.83
C PRO A 97 29.63 2.49 13.96
N MET A 98 28.72 3.09 13.18
CA MET A 98 29.02 4.21 12.29
C MET A 98 28.62 5.56 12.89
N THR A 99 28.03 5.58 14.10
CA THR A 99 27.56 6.82 14.77
C THR A 99 28.57 7.31 15.79
N CYS A 100 29.75 7.70 15.32
CA CYS A 100 30.79 8.31 16.15
C CYS A 100 30.46 9.79 16.38
N TYR A 101 30.42 10.21 17.65
CA TYR A 101 30.26 11.62 18.01
C TYR A 101 31.56 12.20 18.56
N SER A 102 31.74 13.51 18.37
CA SER A 102 32.97 14.23 18.71
C SER A 102 32.92 14.82 20.12
N HIS A 103 33.96 14.58 20.91
CA HIS A 103 34.13 15.18 22.23
C HIS A 103 34.99 16.46 22.16
N PRO A 104 34.85 17.39 23.13
CA PRO A 104 35.65 18.63 23.17
C PRO A 104 37.17 18.39 23.35
N ASN A 105 37.57 17.19 23.77
CA ASN A 105 38.97 16.78 23.87
C ASN A 105 39.55 16.24 22.55
N GLY A 106 38.77 16.22 21.47
CA GLY A 106 39.17 15.71 20.15
C GLY A 106 39.08 14.19 19.99
N LEU A 107 38.60 13.47 21.00
CA LEU A 107 38.30 12.03 20.87
C LEU A 107 36.92 11.81 20.27
N HIS A 108 36.71 10.64 19.68
CA HIS A 108 35.41 10.22 19.17
C HIS A 108 34.97 8.94 19.88
N SER A 109 33.71 8.88 20.31
CA SER A 109 33.11 7.68 20.93
C SER A 109 31.85 7.27 20.18
N LEU A 110 31.46 6.01 20.30
CA LEU A 110 30.18 5.55 19.78
C LEU A 110 29.01 6.14 20.56
N LEU A 111 27.99 6.59 19.85
CA LEU A 111 26.80 7.19 20.48
C LEU A 111 26.06 6.22 21.42
N LYS A 112 25.93 4.96 21.02
CA LYS A 112 25.22 3.93 21.81
C LYS A 112 26.08 3.29 22.90
N PHE A 113 27.39 3.24 22.69
CA PHE A 113 28.36 2.65 23.62
C PHE A 113 29.48 3.66 23.88
N PRO A 114 29.26 4.70 24.72
CA PRO A 114 30.24 5.77 24.93
C PRO A 114 31.59 5.28 25.48
N GLU A 115 31.61 4.11 26.11
CA GLU A 115 32.80 3.41 26.58
C GLU A 115 33.74 2.92 25.46
N VAL A 116 33.24 2.79 24.22
CA VAL A 116 34.03 2.37 23.05
C VAL A 116 34.45 3.59 22.23
N PHE A 117 35.75 3.84 22.20
CA PHE A 117 36.34 4.90 21.36
C PHE A 117 36.43 4.47 19.89
N CYS A 118 36.07 5.37 18.98
CA CYS A 118 36.17 5.13 17.55
C CYS A 118 37.65 5.04 17.12
N GLY A 119 37.94 4.04 16.29
CA GLY A 119 39.31 3.74 15.82
C GLY A 119 40.07 2.70 16.68
N THR A 120 39.48 2.23 17.77
CA THR A 120 40.04 1.13 18.58
C THR A 120 39.84 -0.26 17.94
N GLU A 121 40.52 -1.29 18.46
CA GLU A 121 40.31 -2.68 18.04
C GLU A 121 38.88 -3.15 18.33
N GLU A 122 38.33 -2.79 19.49
CA GLU A 122 36.95 -3.09 19.89
C GLU A 122 35.94 -2.50 18.89
N HIS A 123 36.14 -1.23 18.53
CA HIS A 123 35.35 -0.56 17.51
C HIS A 123 35.45 -1.27 16.15
N SER A 124 36.64 -1.71 15.76
CA SER A 124 36.88 -2.40 14.48
C SER A 124 36.11 -3.72 14.38
N VAL A 125 36.03 -4.47 15.48
CA VAL A 125 35.22 -5.71 15.56
C VAL A 125 33.73 -5.39 15.43
N MET A 126 33.25 -4.37 16.14
CA MET A 126 31.85 -3.92 16.03
C MET A 126 31.51 -3.45 14.60
N LEU A 127 32.41 -2.67 13.99
CA LEU A 127 32.26 -2.19 12.62
C LEU A 127 32.20 -3.34 11.61
N ALA A 128 33.05 -4.35 11.74
CA ALA A 128 33.00 -5.54 10.90
C ALA A 128 31.65 -6.28 11.02
N GLY A 129 31.13 -6.43 12.24
CA GLY A 129 29.80 -7.00 12.48
C GLY A 129 28.68 -6.17 11.86
N GLY A 130 28.74 -4.84 12.02
CA GLY A 130 27.75 -3.91 11.46
C GLY A 130 27.74 -3.89 9.93
N VAL A 131 28.92 -3.83 9.29
CA VAL A 131 29.06 -3.89 7.84
C VAL A 131 28.55 -5.23 7.29
N THR A 132 28.83 -6.34 7.98
CA THR A 132 28.32 -7.66 7.60
C THR A 132 26.79 -7.70 7.67
N LEU A 133 26.19 -7.20 8.77
CA LEU A 133 24.73 -7.13 8.91
C LEU A 133 24.10 -6.17 7.88
N LEU A 134 24.75 -5.05 7.58
CA LEU A 134 24.30 -4.09 6.56
C LEU A 134 24.30 -4.74 5.18
N ALA A 135 25.39 -5.39 4.79
CA ALA A 135 25.56 -5.98 3.47
C ALA A 135 24.60 -7.17 3.24
N PHE A 136 24.56 -8.12 4.17
CA PHE A 136 23.78 -9.35 3.99
C PHE A 136 22.36 -9.24 4.53
N GLY A 137 22.18 -8.65 5.71
CA GLY A 137 20.89 -8.55 6.39
C GLY A 137 20.00 -7.47 5.81
N VAL A 138 20.54 -6.26 5.61
CA VAL A 138 19.75 -5.10 5.15
C VAL A 138 19.72 -5.03 3.62
N LEU A 139 20.86 -4.79 2.98
CA LEU A 139 20.97 -4.62 1.54
C LEU A 139 20.67 -5.93 0.79
N GLY A 140 21.19 -7.06 1.26
CA GLY A 140 20.91 -8.38 0.68
C GLY A 140 19.42 -8.73 0.69
N PHE A 141 18.74 -8.52 1.82
CA PHE A 141 17.30 -8.74 1.91
C PHE A 141 16.48 -7.76 1.08
N LEU A 142 16.89 -6.48 1.02
CA LEU A 142 16.24 -5.48 0.17
C LEU A 142 16.36 -5.87 -1.31
N CYS A 143 17.55 -6.23 -1.78
CA CYS A 143 17.79 -6.70 -3.14
C CYS A 143 16.94 -7.94 -3.47
N LEU A 144 16.83 -8.89 -2.53
CA LEU A 144 15.95 -10.04 -2.68
C LEU A 144 14.47 -9.63 -2.81
N CYS A 145 14.01 -8.67 -2.02
CA CYS A 145 12.63 -8.16 -2.09
C CYS A 145 12.35 -7.40 -3.39
N VAL A 146 13.29 -6.58 -3.87
CA VAL A 146 13.22 -5.88 -5.16
C VAL A 146 13.11 -6.90 -6.29
N TRP A 147 14.04 -7.86 -6.32
CA TRP A 147 14.03 -8.93 -7.31
C TRP A 147 12.72 -9.71 -7.29
N ALA A 148 12.24 -10.09 -6.11
CA ALA A 148 10.96 -10.79 -5.96
C ALA A 148 9.79 -9.93 -6.46
N ALA A 149 9.71 -8.64 -6.11
CA ALA A 149 8.65 -7.75 -6.55
C ALA A 149 8.58 -7.60 -8.09
N CYS A 150 9.74 -7.62 -8.76
CA CYS A 150 9.82 -7.61 -10.22
C CYS A 150 9.39 -8.94 -10.87
N GLN A 151 9.65 -10.07 -10.21
CA GLN A 151 9.39 -11.41 -10.77
C GLN A 151 8.01 -11.98 -10.42
N VAL A 152 7.39 -11.51 -9.35
CA VAL A 152 6.07 -11.98 -8.90
C VAL A 152 4.99 -11.95 -9.99
N PRO A 153 4.87 -10.90 -10.83
CA PRO A 153 3.88 -10.91 -11.92
C PRO A 153 4.10 -12.04 -12.92
N LEU A 154 5.37 -12.35 -13.25
CA LEU A 154 5.73 -13.44 -14.16
C LEU A 154 5.42 -14.81 -13.54
N TRP A 155 5.73 -15.01 -12.26
CA TRP A 155 5.37 -16.27 -11.58
C TRP A 155 3.86 -16.43 -11.43
N SER A 156 3.13 -15.32 -11.33
CA SER A 156 1.67 -15.32 -11.26
C SER A 156 1.05 -15.76 -12.58
N SER A 157 1.50 -15.20 -13.72
CA SER A 157 0.99 -15.59 -15.04
C SER A 157 1.35 -17.02 -15.43
N GLN A 158 2.53 -17.50 -15.04
CA GLN A 158 2.94 -18.89 -15.27
C GLN A 158 2.24 -19.92 -14.35
N GLY A 159 1.42 -19.47 -13.39
CA GLY A 159 0.74 -20.36 -12.45
C GLY A 159 1.65 -20.98 -11.37
N LEU A 160 2.85 -20.44 -11.15
CA LEU A 160 3.81 -20.90 -10.11
C LEU A 160 3.40 -20.41 -8.71
N SER A 161 2.24 -20.87 -8.24
CA SER A 161 1.65 -20.51 -6.94
C SER A 161 2.57 -20.78 -5.74
N HIS A 162 3.40 -21.83 -5.79
CA HIS A 162 4.36 -22.15 -4.72
C HIS A 162 5.37 -21.02 -4.48
N ARG A 163 5.90 -20.40 -5.55
CA ARG A 163 6.88 -19.31 -5.45
C ARG A 163 6.23 -18.02 -4.99
N VAL A 164 5.06 -17.67 -5.53
CA VAL A 164 4.28 -16.49 -5.10
C VAL A 164 3.89 -16.61 -3.61
N SER A 165 3.54 -17.82 -3.16
CA SER A 165 3.21 -18.09 -1.76
C SER A 165 4.39 -17.87 -0.82
N SER A 166 5.62 -18.15 -1.25
CA SER A 166 6.84 -17.89 -0.46
C SER A 166 7.08 -16.40 -0.17
N PHE A 167 6.64 -15.51 -1.07
CA PHE A 167 6.78 -14.06 -0.92
C PHE A 167 5.50 -13.39 -0.40
N ARG A 168 4.58 -14.18 0.18
CA ARG A 168 3.32 -13.65 0.69
C ARG A 168 3.52 -12.61 1.80
N PHE A 169 4.60 -12.65 2.56
CA PHE A 169 4.99 -11.64 3.56
C PHE A 169 5.12 -10.24 2.93
N LEU A 170 5.64 -10.16 1.71
CA LEU A 170 5.80 -8.89 0.99
C LEU A 170 4.48 -8.40 0.40
N LEU A 171 3.64 -9.32 -0.09
CA LEU A 171 2.51 -9.02 -0.97
C LEU A 171 1.15 -8.97 -0.25
N ALA A 172 0.95 -9.75 0.83
CA ALA A 172 -0.37 -10.05 1.36
C ALA A 172 -1.16 -8.85 1.89
N ARG A 173 -0.45 -7.81 2.34
CA ARG A 173 -1.02 -6.60 2.93
C ARG A 173 -1.45 -5.55 1.90
N PHE A 174 -0.92 -5.65 0.68
CA PHE A 174 -1.15 -4.67 -0.37
C PHE A 174 -2.18 -5.15 -1.38
N ARG A 175 -2.81 -4.18 -2.06
CA ARG A 175 -3.64 -4.42 -3.23
C ARG A 175 -2.79 -5.10 -4.32
N LEU A 176 -3.43 -5.99 -5.09
CA LEU A 176 -2.78 -6.75 -6.15
C LEU A 176 -2.27 -5.90 -7.33
N ASP A 177 -2.74 -4.64 -7.41
CA ASP A 177 -2.28 -3.61 -8.36
C ASP A 177 -1.12 -2.76 -7.79
N GLY A 178 -0.92 -2.79 -6.47
CA GLY A 178 0.12 -2.05 -5.72
C GLY A 178 1.13 -2.97 -5.02
N TRP A 179 1.34 -4.18 -5.56
CA TRP A 179 2.12 -5.24 -4.90
C TRP A 179 3.58 -4.86 -4.62
N TRP A 180 4.13 -3.94 -5.42
CA TRP A 180 5.51 -3.46 -5.33
C TRP A 180 5.74 -2.52 -4.15
N TYR A 181 4.70 -1.94 -3.57
CA TYR A 181 4.81 -0.93 -2.50
C TYR A 181 5.50 -1.46 -1.21
N GLY A 182 5.55 -2.77 -1.03
CA GLY A 182 6.30 -3.38 0.06
C GLY A 182 7.79 -3.04 0.06
N VAL A 183 8.37 -2.78 -1.12
CA VAL A 183 9.79 -2.41 -1.27
C VAL A 183 10.04 -0.97 -0.82
N PRO A 184 9.34 0.07 -1.32
CA PRO A 184 9.44 1.44 -0.80
C PRO A 184 9.33 1.52 0.72
N LEU A 185 8.45 0.73 1.34
CA LEU A 185 8.31 0.74 2.80
C LEU A 185 9.58 0.24 3.53
N LEU A 186 10.27 -0.75 2.97
CA LEU A 186 11.56 -1.21 3.50
C LEU A 186 12.63 -0.13 3.29
N VAL A 187 12.68 0.46 2.10
CA VAL A 187 13.63 1.54 1.77
C VAL A 187 13.45 2.73 2.73
N ARG A 188 12.21 3.12 3.05
CA ARG A 188 11.90 4.16 4.05
C ARG A 188 12.56 3.86 5.39
N GLY A 189 12.42 2.64 5.90
CA GLY A 189 13.00 2.23 7.18
C GLY A 189 14.52 2.38 7.24
N SER A 190 15.24 2.00 6.18
CA SER A 190 16.69 2.17 6.12
C SER A 190 17.13 3.61 5.91
N LEU A 191 16.44 4.35 5.04
CA LEU A 191 16.76 5.75 4.76
C LEU A 191 16.63 6.63 6.00
N LEU A 192 15.67 6.35 6.88
CA LEU A 192 15.51 7.11 8.12
C LEU A 192 16.69 6.95 9.09
N ASN A 193 17.48 5.88 9.00
CA ASN A 193 18.65 5.68 9.86
C ASN A 193 19.90 6.40 9.34
N LEU A 194 19.96 6.68 8.03
CA LEU A 194 21.13 7.25 7.39
C LEU A 194 21.50 8.67 7.88
N PRO A 195 20.55 9.61 8.11
CA PRO A 195 20.88 10.93 8.65
C PRO A 195 21.61 10.89 9.99
N VAL A 196 21.27 9.93 10.86
CA VAL A 196 21.92 9.78 12.18
C VAL A 196 23.40 9.41 12.02
N VAL A 197 23.73 8.61 11.01
CA VAL A 197 25.11 8.23 10.67
C VAL A 197 25.86 9.38 10.02
N LEU A 198 25.25 10.03 9.03
CA LEU A 198 25.93 11.06 8.24
C LEU A 198 26.15 12.37 9.00
N ALA A 199 25.28 12.69 9.96
CA ALA A 199 25.26 13.96 10.64
C ALA A 199 25.17 13.77 12.16
N THR A 200 25.92 12.80 12.73
CA THR A 200 25.87 12.47 14.17
C THR A 200 26.03 13.71 15.06
N ASP A 201 26.98 14.59 14.73
CA ASP A 201 27.26 15.83 15.48
C ASP A 201 26.33 17.01 15.13
N TYR A 202 25.48 16.88 14.11
CA TYR A 202 24.63 17.98 13.62
C TYR A 202 23.12 17.60 13.64
N PRO A 203 22.47 17.65 14.82
CA PRO A 203 21.05 17.33 14.96
C PRO A 203 20.10 18.08 14.01
N PRO A 204 20.29 19.38 13.69
CA PRO A 204 19.41 20.08 12.74
C PRO A 204 19.39 19.44 11.35
N ILE A 205 20.54 18.96 10.86
CA ILE A 205 20.66 18.28 9.57
C ILE A 205 19.93 16.93 9.62
N GLN A 206 20.04 16.20 10.74
CA GLN A 206 19.31 14.94 10.94
C GLN A 206 17.80 15.16 10.81
N ILE A 207 17.28 16.17 11.50
CA ILE A 207 15.84 16.48 11.54
C ILE A 207 15.32 16.87 10.16
N VAL A 208 15.97 17.82 9.48
CA VAL A 208 15.56 18.26 8.13
C VAL A 208 15.60 17.09 7.14
N SER A 209 16.66 16.29 7.17
CA SER A 209 16.81 15.13 6.28
C SER A 209 15.74 14.07 6.52
N MET A 210 15.46 13.74 7.78
CA MET A 210 14.37 12.82 8.15
C MET A 210 13.00 13.35 7.70
N SER A 211 12.72 14.64 7.89
CA SER A 211 11.45 15.23 7.45
C SER A 211 11.27 15.17 5.94
N VAL A 212 12.30 15.46 5.14
CA VAL A 212 12.24 15.34 3.67
C VAL A 212 11.94 13.90 3.25
N ILE A 213 12.61 12.93 3.86
CA ILE A 213 12.38 11.50 3.60
C ILE A 213 10.92 11.12 3.94
N LEU A 214 10.43 11.50 5.13
CA LEU A 214 9.07 11.18 5.57
C LEU A 214 8.00 11.80 4.66
N VAL A 215 8.17 13.08 4.26
CA VAL A 215 7.23 13.77 3.35
C VAL A 215 7.20 13.09 1.98
N PHE A 216 8.36 12.71 1.44
CA PHE A 216 8.44 12.00 0.16
C PHE A 216 7.65 10.68 0.20
N PHE A 217 7.89 9.83 1.22
CA PHE A 217 7.18 8.55 1.32
C PHE A 217 5.70 8.72 1.63
N MET A 218 5.32 9.73 2.42
CA MET A 218 3.91 10.06 2.66
C MET A 218 3.20 10.47 1.37
N ALA A 219 3.85 11.27 0.51
CA ALA A 219 3.29 11.65 -0.79
C ALA A 219 3.09 10.44 -1.71
N VAL A 220 4.09 9.56 -1.81
CA VAL A 220 3.97 8.32 -2.61
C VAL A 220 2.81 7.46 -2.11
N GLN A 221 2.66 7.31 -0.79
CA GLN A 221 1.57 6.57 -0.18
C GLN A 221 0.20 7.17 -0.49
N ALA A 222 0.06 8.48 -0.34
CA ALA A 222 -1.17 9.22 -0.57
C ALA A 222 -1.62 9.20 -2.03
N LEU A 223 -0.68 9.02 -2.98
CA LEU A 223 -0.99 8.87 -4.41
C LEU A 223 -1.39 7.44 -4.78
N VAL A 224 -0.79 6.41 -4.16
CA VAL A 224 -0.96 5.01 -4.59
C VAL A 224 -2.11 4.30 -3.87
N TRP A 225 -2.36 4.63 -2.60
CA TRP A 225 -3.27 3.91 -1.71
C TRP A 225 -3.06 2.38 -1.76
N PRO A 226 -1.86 1.92 -1.36
CA PRO A 226 -1.43 0.54 -1.58
C PRO A 226 -2.10 -0.47 -0.67
N TRP A 227 -2.57 -0.08 0.52
CA TRP A 227 -3.14 -0.99 1.50
C TRP A 227 -4.50 -1.51 1.05
N LYS A 228 -4.82 -2.78 1.32
CA LYS A 228 -6.11 -3.37 0.93
C LYS A 228 -7.31 -2.65 1.57
N PRO A 229 -7.34 -2.41 2.89
CA PRO A 229 -8.42 -1.64 3.49
C PRO A 229 -8.14 -0.15 3.33
N PRO A 230 -9.09 0.64 2.78
CA PRO A 230 -8.95 2.09 2.64
C PRO A 230 -8.62 2.79 3.97
N LEU A 231 -9.17 2.32 5.09
CA LEU A 231 -8.93 2.91 6.41
C LEU A 231 -7.45 2.89 6.80
N ILE A 232 -6.73 1.83 6.45
CA ILE A 232 -5.31 1.72 6.77
C ILE A 232 -4.50 2.74 5.97
N ASN A 233 -4.89 3.03 4.72
CA ASN A 233 -4.22 4.09 3.94
C ASN A 233 -4.38 5.46 4.61
N ALA A 234 -5.59 5.80 5.06
CA ALA A 234 -5.86 7.06 5.76
C ALA A 234 -5.11 7.14 7.09
N LEU A 235 -5.15 6.07 7.90
CA LEU A 235 -4.45 6.00 9.18
C LEU A 235 -2.93 6.10 9.01
N ASP A 236 -2.34 5.42 8.02
CA ASP A 236 -0.90 5.45 7.77
C ASP A 236 -0.45 6.85 7.30
N CYS A 237 -1.29 7.58 6.56
CA CYS A 237 -1.05 8.99 6.21
C CYS A 237 -1.13 9.88 7.47
N TRP A 238 -2.16 9.69 8.31
CA TRP A 238 -2.34 10.44 9.55
C TRP A 238 -1.17 10.23 10.52
N ILE A 239 -0.79 8.98 10.78
CA ILE A 239 0.34 8.63 11.64
C ILE A 239 1.64 9.21 11.08
N SER A 240 1.85 9.12 9.76
CA SER A 240 3.03 9.72 9.13
C SER A 240 3.07 11.25 9.31
N ALA A 241 1.93 11.94 9.21
CA ALA A 241 1.84 13.37 9.49
C ALA A 241 2.16 13.68 10.96
N CYS A 242 1.61 12.93 11.92
CA CYS A 242 1.94 13.09 13.35
C CYS A 242 3.42 12.87 13.63
N VAL A 243 4.04 11.85 13.02
CA VAL A 243 5.48 11.58 13.17
C VAL A 243 6.31 12.73 12.57
N ILE A 244 5.93 13.28 11.42
CA ILE A 244 6.60 14.46 10.85
C ILE A 244 6.52 15.66 11.81
N LEU A 245 5.34 15.93 12.38
CA LEU A 245 5.15 17.01 13.36
C LEU A 245 6.03 16.80 14.61
N LEU A 246 6.18 15.56 15.07
CA LEU A 246 7.04 15.20 16.20
C LEU A 246 8.53 15.39 15.86
N VAL A 247 8.96 14.99 14.67
CA VAL A 247 10.35 15.19 14.21
C VAL A 247 10.66 16.69 14.08
N VAL A 248 9.71 17.48 13.57
CA VAL A 248 9.86 18.94 13.47
C VAL A 248 9.83 19.61 14.84
N SER A 249 9.05 19.12 15.81
CA SER A 249 9.07 19.69 17.17
C SER A 249 10.42 19.50 17.85
N ALA A 250 11.16 18.42 17.52
CA ALA A 250 12.54 18.24 17.98
C ALA A 250 13.51 19.29 17.41
N ALA A 251 13.18 19.97 16.31
CA ALA A 251 13.96 21.11 15.82
C ALA A 251 13.87 22.32 16.76
N MET A 252 12.86 22.39 17.62
CA MET A 252 12.72 23.46 18.62
C MET A 252 13.56 23.20 19.88
N CYS A 253 14.53 22.29 19.82
CA CYS A 253 15.48 21.99 20.90
C CYS A 253 16.83 22.70 20.73
N LEU A 254 16.92 23.76 19.90
CA LEU A 254 18.10 24.60 19.86
C LEU A 254 18.34 25.28 21.22
N PRO A 255 19.60 25.46 21.66
CA PRO A 255 19.90 26.26 22.83
C PRO A 255 19.39 27.70 22.62
N ASP A 256 18.96 28.36 23.71
CA ASP A 256 18.45 29.74 23.78
C ASP A 256 16.94 29.96 23.54
N LEU A 257 16.08 29.01 23.97
CA LEU A 257 14.63 29.27 24.04
C LEU A 257 14.24 30.00 25.33
N THR A 258 13.34 30.99 25.22
CA THR A 258 12.69 31.61 26.38
C THR A 258 11.76 30.61 27.08
N ASP A 259 11.50 30.82 28.38
CA ASP A 259 10.63 29.94 29.19
C ASP A 259 9.25 29.71 28.56
N ASP A 260 8.67 30.76 27.95
CA ASP A 260 7.38 30.68 27.24
C ASP A 260 7.43 29.76 26.02
N MET A 261 8.51 29.82 25.23
CA MET A 261 8.70 28.97 24.06
C MET A 261 8.92 27.50 24.45
N LEU A 262 9.57 27.27 25.59
CA LEU A 262 9.77 25.95 26.17
C LEU A 262 8.43 25.32 26.61
N GLY A 263 7.57 26.10 27.25
CA GLY A 263 6.20 25.71 27.62
C GLY A 263 5.37 25.31 26.40
N PHE A 264 5.33 26.17 25.37
CA PHE A 264 4.62 25.89 24.12
C PHE A 264 5.12 24.60 23.45
N ARG A 265 6.45 24.40 23.35
CA ARG A 265 7.05 23.20 22.78
C ARG A 265 6.61 21.93 23.51
N ASN A 266 6.64 21.94 24.84
CA ASN A 266 6.27 20.78 25.65
C ASN A 266 4.78 20.45 25.47
N THR A 267 3.91 21.45 25.52
CA THR A 267 2.47 21.26 25.26
C THR A 267 2.22 20.75 23.85
N PHE A 268 2.86 21.33 22.83
CA PHE A 268 2.73 20.89 21.44
C PHE A 268 3.16 19.43 21.26
N THR A 269 4.33 19.06 21.82
CA THR A 269 4.86 17.69 21.75
C THR A 269 3.92 16.71 22.44
N LEU A 270 3.39 17.05 23.61
CA LEU A 270 2.42 16.24 24.35
C LEU A 270 1.14 16.04 23.54
N VAL A 271 0.58 17.10 22.95
CA VAL A 271 -0.63 17.01 22.12
C VAL A 271 -0.41 16.09 20.92
N VAL A 272 0.71 16.24 20.22
CA VAL A 272 1.06 15.37 19.07
C VAL A 272 1.19 13.91 19.51
N LEU A 273 1.83 13.64 20.65
CA LEU A 273 1.96 12.29 21.19
C LEU A 273 0.61 11.68 21.58
N VAL A 274 -0.28 12.45 22.21
CA VAL A 274 -1.64 12.02 22.55
C VAL A 274 -2.44 11.70 21.29
N LEU A 275 -2.34 12.53 20.25
CA LEU A 275 -3.00 12.28 18.96
C LEU A 275 -2.47 11.01 18.28
N LEU A 276 -1.16 10.83 18.26
CA LEU A 276 -0.51 9.66 17.69
C LEU A 276 -0.94 8.40 18.46
N PHE A 277 -0.83 8.40 19.78
CA PHE A 277 -1.17 7.25 20.61
C PHE A 277 -2.67 6.94 20.57
N GLY A 278 -3.52 7.96 20.65
CA GLY A 278 -4.97 7.83 20.51
C GLY A 278 -5.35 7.19 19.17
N SER A 279 -4.70 7.57 18.07
CA SER A 279 -4.94 6.96 16.76
C SER A 279 -4.57 5.48 16.71
N VAL A 280 -3.47 5.08 17.36
CA VAL A 280 -3.05 3.67 17.46
C VAL A 280 -4.02 2.87 18.31
N LEU A 281 -4.45 3.38 19.46
CA LEU A 281 -5.43 2.71 20.31
C LEU A 281 -6.79 2.54 19.62
N LEU A 282 -7.25 3.56 18.88
CA LEU A 282 -8.47 3.48 18.08
C LEU A 282 -8.34 2.42 16.97
N ALA A 283 -7.19 2.35 16.30
CA ALA A 283 -6.93 1.32 15.30
C ALA A 283 -6.97 -0.08 15.92
N LEU A 284 -6.27 -0.30 17.04
CA LEU A 284 -6.27 -1.58 17.76
C LEU A 284 -7.67 -1.94 18.28
N GLY A 285 -8.41 -0.97 18.83
CA GLY A 285 -9.78 -1.14 19.29
C GLY A 285 -10.72 -1.53 18.15
N SER A 286 -10.60 -0.89 16.98
CA SER A 286 -11.39 -1.22 15.79
C SER A 286 -11.11 -2.64 15.27
N ILE A 287 -9.85 -3.08 15.30
CA ILE A 287 -9.46 -4.44 14.93
C ILE A 287 -10.01 -5.44 15.94
N GLY A 288 -9.84 -5.18 17.25
CA GLY A 288 -10.35 -6.03 18.31
C GLY A 288 -11.88 -6.20 18.25
N PHE A 289 -12.59 -5.10 18.03
CA PHE A 289 -14.05 -5.11 17.83
C PHE A 289 -14.45 -5.88 16.57
N SER A 290 -13.73 -5.71 15.46
CA SER A 290 -13.97 -6.46 14.22
C SER A 290 -13.76 -7.97 14.42
N LEU A 291 -12.75 -8.37 15.19
CA LEU A 291 -12.49 -9.78 15.52
C LEU A 291 -13.58 -10.35 16.45
N LEU A 292 -14.05 -9.56 17.42
CA LEU A 292 -15.14 -9.96 18.30
C LEU A 292 -16.43 -10.18 17.51
N LEU A 293 -16.80 -9.26 16.62
CA LEU A 293 -17.97 -9.40 15.75
C LEU A 293 -17.86 -10.64 14.86
N ARG A 294 -16.68 -10.93 14.30
CA ARG A 294 -16.43 -12.16 13.54
C ARG A 294 -16.57 -13.42 14.40
N ALA A 295 -16.15 -13.38 15.66
CA ALA A 295 -16.33 -14.48 16.60
C ALA A 295 -17.81 -14.74 16.92
N VAL A 296 -18.64 -13.69 16.94
CA VAL A 296 -20.10 -13.76 17.11
C VAL A 296 -20.81 -14.22 15.82
N GLY A 297 -20.09 -14.37 14.71
CA GLY A 297 -20.64 -14.86 13.43
C GLY A 297 -21.05 -13.76 12.46
N PHE A 298 -20.77 -12.49 12.77
CA PHE A 298 -20.96 -11.40 11.83
C PHE A 298 -19.90 -11.46 10.73
N GLN A 299 -20.32 -11.71 9.49
CA GLN A 299 -19.43 -11.93 8.34
C GLN A 299 -19.23 -10.66 7.48
N GLU A 300 -20.01 -9.61 7.69
CA GLU A 300 -19.89 -8.38 6.90
C GLU A 300 -18.72 -7.52 7.41
N GLU A 301 -17.96 -6.94 6.48
CA GLU A 301 -16.92 -5.97 6.82
C GLU A 301 -17.57 -4.68 7.32
N LEU A 302 -17.04 -4.09 8.41
CA LEU A 302 -17.57 -2.86 8.95
C LEU A 302 -17.36 -1.70 7.98
N MET A 303 -18.40 -0.87 7.82
CA MET A 303 -18.37 0.35 6.98
C MET A 303 -17.19 1.28 7.29
N ILE A 304 -16.77 1.32 8.57
CA ILE A 304 -15.64 2.13 9.04
C ILE A 304 -14.32 1.65 8.39
N VAL A 305 -14.13 0.34 8.23
CA VAL A 305 -12.92 -0.26 7.64
C VAL A 305 -12.84 0.00 6.13
N THR A 306 -14.01 0.12 5.48
CA THR A 306 -14.14 0.25 4.03
C THR A 306 -14.27 1.69 3.56
N LEU A 307 -14.41 2.66 4.47
CA LEU A 307 -14.70 4.08 4.18
C LEU A 307 -15.96 4.27 3.30
N GLY A 308 -16.95 3.38 3.45
CA GLY A 308 -18.20 3.47 2.71
C GLY A 308 -18.93 2.14 2.55
N PRO A 309 -20.19 2.18 2.08
CA PRO A 309 -20.98 0.97 1.86
C PRO A 309 -20.42 0.16 0.70
N ILE A 310 -20.17 -1.15 0.92
CA ILE A 310 -19.82 -2.07 -0.15
C ILE A 310 -21.11 -2.47 -0.89
N PRO A 311 -21.22 -2.29 -2.21
CA PRO A 311 -22.38 -2.78 -2.95
C PRO A 311 -22.43 -4.31 -2.93
N LYS A 312 -23.62 -4.87 -2.74
CA LYS A 312 -23.83 -6.33 -2.75
C LYS A 312 -23.42 -6.92 -4.10
N ALA A 313 -22.76 -8.09 -4.07
CA ALA A 313 -22.25 -8.76 -5.27
C ALA A 313 -23.34 -9.02 -6.33
N GLU A 314 -24.57 -9.32 -5.90
CA GLU A 314 -25.73 -9.50 -6.78
C GLU A 314 -26.08 -8.24 -7.57
N ARG A 315 -26.03 -7.07 -6.93
CA ARG A 315 -26.32 -5.79 -7.59
C ARG A 315 -25.22 -5.41 -8.57
N VAL A 316 -23.96 -5.71 -8.23
CA VAL A 316 -22.83 -5.46 -9.12
C VAL A 316 -22.89 -6.39 -10.34
N SER A 317 -23.21 -7.66 -10.15
CA SER A 317 -23.27 -8.62 -11.26
C SER A 317 -24.48 -8.37 -12.19
N SER A 318 -25.63 -7.96 -11.66
CA SER A 318 -26.79 -7.58 -12.49
C SER A 318 -26.52 -6.30 -13.29
N ALA A 319 -25.93 -5.28 -12.67
CA ALA A 319 -25.54 -4.05 -13.35
C ALA A 319 -24.50 -4.32 -14.45
N LEU A 320 -23.52 -5.18 -14.19
CA LEU A 320 -22.50 -5.55 -15.17
C LEU A 320 -23.11 -6.26 -16.39
N ARG A 321 -24.11 -7.12 -16.18
CA ARG A 321 -24.84 -7.77 -17.28
C ARG A 321 -25.65 -6.76 -18.10
N SER A 322 -26.37 -5.85 -17.46
CA SER A 322 -27.12 -4.79 -18.16
C SER A 322 -26.19 -3.97 -19.04
N LEU A 323 -25.08 -3.49 -18.45
CA LEU A 323 -24.08 -2.70 -19.15
C LEU A 323 -23.46 -3.46 -20.32
N SER A 324 -23.21 -4.78 -20.16
CA SER A 324 -22.65 -5.59 -21.25
C SER A 324 -23.61 -5.72 -22.44
N MET A 325 -24.93 -5.77 -22.21
CA MET A 325 -25.92 -5.82 -23.28
C MET A 325 -25.98 -4.48 -24.01
N GLU A 326 -26.07 -3.37 -23.27
CA GLU A 326 -26.07 -2.02 -23.85
C GLU A 326 -24.80 -1.72 -24.65
N LEU A 327 -23.62 -2.11 -24.13
CA LEU A 327 -22.36 -1.95 -24.84
C LEU A 327 -22.27 -2.82 -26.11
N SER A 328 -22.94 -3.98 -26.14
CA SER A 328 -22.95 -4.84 -27.32
C SER A 328 -23.85 -4.33 -28.45
N GLU A 329 -24.83 -3.50 -28.12
CA GLU A 329 -25.76 -2.89 -29.08
C GLU A 329 -25.28 -1.52 -29.59
N ALA A 330 -24.33 -0.88 -28.90
CA ALA A 330 -23.82 0.44 -29.24
C ALA A 330 -22.73 0.41 -30.33
N ASP A 331 -22.75 1.41 -31.22
CA ASP A 331 -21.75 1.58 -32.26
C ASP A 331 -20.35 1.86 -31.68
N ALA A 332 -19.32 1.20 -32.23
CA ALA A 332 -17.94 1.30 -31.74
C ALA A 332 -17.39 2.75 -31.80
N ASP A 333 -17.71 3.50 -32.86
CA ASP A 333 -17.26 4.89 -33.03
C ASP A 333 -17.86 5.82 -31.97
N VAL A 334 -19.09 5.54 -31.55
CA VAL A 334 -19.77 6.29 -30.48
C VAL A 334 -19.09 6.01 -29.15
N ILE A 335 -18.77 4.75 -28.85
CA ILE A 335 -18.05 4.38 -27.63
C ILE A 335 -16.67 5.04 -27.60
N GLU A 336 -15.91 4.97 -28.70
CA GLU A 336 -14.58 5.57 -28.78
C GLU A 336 -14.62 7.08 -28.54
N THR A 337 -15.59 7.78 -29.14
CA THR A 337 -15.78 9.23 -28.95
C THR A 337 -16.09 9.56 -27.49
N ARG A 338 -17.00 8.80 -26.85
CA ARG A 338 -17.35 8.99 -25.44
C ARG A 338 -16.17 8.70 -24.51
N VAL A 339 -15.37 7.67 -24.79
CA VAL A 339 -14.17 7.36 -24.01
C VAL A 339 -13.11 8.45 -24.15
N LYS A 340 -12.98 9.08 -25.33
CA LYS A 340 -12.07 10.22 -25.54
C LYS A 340 -12.50 11.49 -24.79
N GLU A 341 -13.79 11.66 -24.53
CA GLU A 341 -14.33 12.78 -23.74
C GLU A 341 -14.08 12.63 -22.23
N LEU A 342 -13.78 11.42 -21.76
CA LEU A 342 -13.56 11.16 -20.34
C LEU A 342 -12.23 11.75 -19.84
N ALA A 343 -12.21 12.11 -18.55
CA ALA A 343 -10.98 12.51 -17.89
C ALA A 343 -9.97 11.34 -17.85
N VAL A 344 -8.68 11.67 -17.90
CA VAL A 344 -7.58 10.68 -17.90
C VAL A 344 -7.68 9.69 -16.73
N TYR A 345 -8.11 10.17 -15.56
CA TYR A 345 -8.29 9.33 -14.37
C TYR A 345 -9.41 8.30 -14.55
N ASP A 346 -10.51 8.70 -15.16
CA ASP A 346 -11.68 7.84 -15.39
C ASP A 346 -11.36 6.78 -16.44
N VAL A 347 -10.71 7.17 -17.54
CA VAL A 347 -10.21 6.22 -18.57
C VAL A 347 -9.27 5.20 -17.94
N THR A 348 -8.34 5.64 -17.10
CA THR A 348 -7.40 4.75 -16.39
C THR A 348 -8.14 3.76 -15.47
N HIS A 349 -9.20 4.20 -14.80
CA HIS A 349 -10.02 3.30 -13.97
C HIS A 349 -10.80 2.29 -14.80
N ILE A 350 -11.37 2.71 -15.92
CA ILE A 350 -12.06 1.81 -16.85
C ILE A 350 -11.10 0.72 -17.33
N SER A 351 -9.90 1.06 -17.78
CA SER A 351 -8.89 0.08 -18.22
C SER A 351 -8.49 -0.91 -17.11
N ARG A 352 -8.35 -0.42 -15.86
CA ARG A 352 -8.08 -1.28 -14.68
C ARG A 352 -9.26 -2.21 -14.37
N CYS A 353 -10.49 -1.71 -14.48
CA CYS A 353 -11.71 -2.49 -14.29
C CYS A 353 -11.83 -3.59 -15.34
N ILE A 354 -11.55 -3.29 -16.62
CA ILE A 354 -11.55 -4.30 -17.70
C ILE A 354 -10.53 -5.39 -17.40
N THR A 355 -9.29 -5.02 -17.06
CA THR A 355 -8.23 -5.99 -16.69
C THR A 355 -8.66 -6.87 -15.50
N LEU A 356 -9.29 -6.28 -14.49
CA LEU A 356 -9.78 -6.99 -13.31
C LEU A 356 -10.90 -7.98 -13.67
N LEU A 357 -11.87 -7.55 -14.47
CA LEU A 357 -12.99 -8.38 -14.89
C LEU A 357 -12.52 -9.55 -15.76
N ALA A 358 -11.67 -9.29 -16.75
CA ALA A 358 -11.11 -10.33 -17.62
C ALA A 358 -10.35 -11.39 -16.79
N LYS A 359 -9.39 -10.98 -15.96
CA LYS A 359 -8.49 -11.92 -15.26
C LYS A 359 -9.13 -12.64 -14.07
N GLU A 360 -9.98 -11.97 -13.28
CA GLU A 360 -10.52 -12.53 -12.03
C GLU A 360 -11.95 -13.05 -12.17
N VAL A 361 -12.81 -12.39 -12.95
CA VAL A 361 -14.23 -12.78 -13.10
C VAL A 361 -14.41 -13.76 -14.25
N LEU A 362 -14.03 -13.38 -15.47
CA LEU A 362 -14.19 -14.20 -16.67
C LEU A 362 -13.12 -15.28 -16.78
N ARG A 363 -11.95 -15.03 -16.18
CA ARG A 363 -10.75 -15.89 -16.28
C ARG A 363 -10.27 -16.01 -17.73
N ASP A 364 -10.38 -14.92 -18.46
CA ASP A 364 -9.83 -14.79 -19.78
C ASP A 364 -8.36 -14.38 -19.67
N ASP A 365 -7.50 -15.11 -20.38
CA ASP A 365 -6.06 -14.85 -20.46
C ASP A 365 -5.70 -14.15 -21.78
N ASP A 366 -6.69 -13.64 -22.52
CA ASP A 366 -6.50 -12.86 -23.73
C ASP A 366 -5.63 -11.61 -23.45
N PRO A 367 -4.50 -11.44 -24.18
CA PRO A 367 -3.62 -10.29 -24.02
C PRO A 367 -4.30 -8.94 -24.32
N ASP A 368 -5.38 -8.91 -25.11
CA ASP A 368 -6.08 -7.68 -25.49
C ASP A 368 -6.76 -7.01 -24.27
N PHE A 369 -6.97 -7.75 -23.18
CA PHE A 369 -7.50 -7.21 -21.93
C PHE A 369 -6.43 -6.92 -20.86
N ASP A 370 -5.14 -7.04 -21.18
CA ASP A 370 -4.03 -6.81 -20.23
C ASP A 370 -3.51 -5.37 -20.24
N PHE A 371 -4.37 -4.42 -19.87
CA PHE A 371 -4.00 -3.00 -19.82
C PHE A 371 -3.05 -2.67 -18.66
N THR A 372 -3.02 -3.50 -17.61
CA THR A 372 -2.19 -3.26 -16.43
C THR A 372 -1.59 -4.55 -15.87
N ARG A 373 -0.27 -4.52 -15.63
CA ARG A 373 0.43 -5.62 -14.97
C ARG A 373 -0.16 -5.79 -13.56
N ARG A 374 -0.72 -6.95 -13.26
CA ARG A 374 -1.41 -7.27 -11.99
C ARG A 374 -1.07 -8.69 -11.56
N VAL A 375 -1.01 -8.91 -10.25
CA VAL A 375 -0.84 -10.26 -9.67
C VAL A 375 -2.22 -10.90 -9.50
N SER A 376 -2.41 -12.13 -9.97
CA SER A 376 -3.70 -12.80 -9.82
C SER A 376 -3.96 -13.25 -8.38
N ALA A 377 -5.21 -13.10 -7.92
CA ALA A 377 -5.67 -13.62 -6.64
C ALA A 377 -5.56 -15.15 -6.56
N LYS A 378 -5.62 -15.84 -7.71
CA LYS A 378 -5.43 -17.30 -7.83
C LYS A 378 -4.09 -17.75 -7.27
N SER A 379 -3.03 -16.94 -7.41
CA SER A 379 -1.70 -17.25 -6.89
C SER A 379 -1.65 -17.28 -5.36
N PHE A 380 -2.65 -16.69 -4.68
CA PHE A 380 -2.79 -16.69 -3.22
C PHE A 380 -3.86 -17.64 -2.69
N ALA A 381 -4.81 -18.06 -3.54
CA ALA A 381 -5.85 -18.99 -3.15
C ALA A 381 -5.25 -20.38 -2.91
N ARG A 382 -5.47 -20.92 -1.70
CA ARG A 382 -5.38 -22.36 -1.48
C ARG A 382 -6.41 -22.96 -2.43
N MET A 383 -6.01 -23.80 -3.39
CA MET A 383 -6.92 -24.60 -4.21
C MET A 383 -7.95 -25.25 -3.28
N SER A 384 -9.10 -24.60 -3.10
CA SER A 384 -10.24 -25.23 -2.48
C SER A 384 -10.67 -26.23 -3.52
N ARG A 385 -10.82 -27.48 -3.11
CA ARG A 385 -11.13 -28.62 -3.97
C ARG A 385 -12.54 -28.53 -4.57
N TRP A 386 -13.19 -27.36 -4.45
CA TRP A 386 -14.61 -27.12 -4.62
C TRP A 386 -14.86 -25.98 -5.62
N SER A 387 -14.19 -26.02 -6.77
CA SER A 387 -14.63 -25.25 -7.94
C SER A 387 -14.11 -25.90 -9.23
N ARG A 388 -14.27 -27.22 -9.30
CA ARG A 388 -14.20 -28.00 -10.54
C ARG A 388 -15.61 -28.49 -10.88
N LYS A 389 -16.61 -27.61 -10.79
CA LYS A 389 -17.78 -27.78 -11.66
C LYS A 389 -17.37 -27.16 -12.99
N LYS A 390 -17.00 -28.04 -13.92
CA LYS A 390 -16.89 -27.72 -15.34
C LYS A 390 -18.20 -27.00 -15.69
N VAL A 391 -18.12 -25.72 -16.03
CA VAL A 391 -19.18 -25.13 -16.87
C VAL A 391 -19.03 -25.92 -18.16
N GLU A 392 -19.95 -26.86 -18.39
CA GLU A 392 -20.10 -27.44 -19.72
C GLU A 392 -20.36 -26.28 -20.69
N PRO A 393 -19.69 -26.24 -21.85
CA PRO A 393 -20.09 -25.31 -22.89
C PRO A 393 -21.52 -25.68 -23.28
N GLY A 394 -22.48 -24.92 -22.77
CA GLY A 394 -23.82 -24.95 -23.28
C GLY A 394 -23.71 -24.61 -24.76
N THR A 395 -24.22 -25.50 -25.60
CA THR A 395 -24.38 -25.36 -27.03
C THR A 395 -25.09 -24.04 -27.34
N GLN A 396 -24.34 -22.94 -27.47
CA GLN A 396 -24.81 -21.74 -28.12
C GLN A 396 -24.77 -22.03 -29.61
N ASN A 397 -25.93 -22.34 -30.16
CA ASN A 397 -26.18 -22.30 -31.59
C ASN A 397 -25.90 -20.87 -32.07
N PHE A 398 -24.67 -20.61 -32.50
CA PHE A 398 -24.39 -19.52 -33.41
C PHE A 398 -25.14 -19.84 -34.71
N VAL A 399 -26.29 -19.22 -34.91
CA VAL A 399 -26.91 -19.09 -36.22
C VAL A 399 -25.96 -18.20 -37.02
N ALA A 400 -25.10 -18.83 -37.82
CA ALA A 400 -24.34 -18.14 -38.85
C ALA A 400 -25.35 -17.63 -39.88
N ILE A 401 -25.57 -16.31 -39.90
CA ILE A 401 -26.27 -15.63 -41.00
C ILE A 401 -25.29 -15.62 -42.17
N ALA A 402 -25.50 -16.52 -43.13
CA ALA A 402 -24.80 -16.49 -44.41
C ALA A 402 -25.41 -15.38 -45.29
N PRO A 403 -24.60 -14.61 -46.04
CA PRO A 403 -25.11 -13.60 -46.96
C PRO A 403 -25.77 -14.28 -48.18
N THR A 404 -27.05 -13.98 -48.41
CA THR A 404 -27.83 -14.45 -49.55
C THR A 404 -27.43 -13.70 -50.82
N ALA A 405 -26.93 -14.44 -51.81
CA ALA A 405 -26.81 -13.99 -53.19
C ALA A 405 -28.18 -14.06 -53.91
N PRO A 406 -28.45 -13.21 -54.92
CA PRO A 406 -29.76 -13.09 -55.55
C PRO A 406 -30.03 -14.22 -56.57
N PRO A 407 -31.31 -14.59 -56.81
CA PRO A 407 -31.64 -15.71 -57.68
C PRO A 407 -31.68 -15.30 -59.16
N ALA A 408 -31.08 -16.14 -60.00
CA ALA A 408 -31.32 -16.15 -61.45
C ALA A 408 -32.39 -17.19 -61.80
N LYS A 409 -33.19 -16.83 -62.79
CA LYS A 409 -34.37 -17.49 -63.39
C LYS A 409 -34.05 -18.90 -63.91
N GLU A 410 -35.02 -19.84 -63.87
CA GLU A 410 -35.78 -20.31 -65.05
C GLU A 410 -36.85 -21.38 -64.71
N GLN A 411 -38.07 -21.08 -65.15
CA GLN A 411 -39.18 -21.88 -65.73
C GLN A 411 -39.64 -23.27 -65.22
N GLU A 412 -40.98 -23.36 -65.17
CA GLU A 412 -41.94 -24.48 -65.31
C GLU A 412 -42.72 -24.77 -64.00
N GLY A 413 -44.05 -24.79 -63.91
CA GLY A 413 -45.15 -24.58 -64.85
C GLY A 413 -46.47 -24.81 -64.08
N ALA A 414 -47.54 -24.14 -64.52
CA ALA A 414 -48.97 -24.43 -64.29
C ALA A 414 -49.52 -24.59 -62.85
N SER A 415 -50.42 -23.67 -62.45
CA SER A 415 -51.87 -23.95 -62.33
C SER A 415 -52.59 -22.96 -61.40
N CYS A 416 -53.67 -22.39 -61.93
CA CYS A 416 -54.79 -21.64 -61.36
C CYS A 416 -55.04 -21.71 -59.84
N ALA A 417 -55.32 -20.56 -59.22
CA ALA A 417 -56.69 -20.17 -58.82
C ALA A 417 -56.71 -18.80 -58.12
N ASP A 418 -57.77 -18.07 -58.40
CA ASP A 418 -58.15 -16.73 -57.95
C ASP A 418 -58.28 -16.60 -56.43
N THR A 419 -58.15 -15.37 -55.90
CA THR A 419 -59.23 -14.65 -55.16
C THR A 419 -58.68 -13.29 -54.67
N GLU A 420 -59.30 -12.22 -55.16
CA GLU A 420 -59.23 -10.83 -54.67
C GLU A 420 -59.70 -10.71 -53.21
N VAL A 421 -59.29 -9.66 -52.49
CA VAL A 421 -60.17 -8.83 -51.62
C VAL A 421 -59.37 -7.61 -51.10
N GLU A 422 -59.82 -6.42 -51.53
CA GLU A 422 -59.73 -5.08 -50.92
C GLU A 422 -59.93 -5.07 -49.39
N SER A 423 -59.42 -4.15 -48.57
CA SER A 423 -59.84 -2.73 -48.54
C SER A 423 -59.08 -1.92 -47.49
N ASP A 424 -59.07 -0.60 -47.73
CA ASP A 424 -58.71 0.53 -46.88
C ASP A 424 -59.25 0.51 -45.43
N VAL A 425 -58.66 1.34 -44.55
CA VAL A 425 -59.33 2.44 -43.82
C VAL A 425 -58.36 3.10 -42.81
N SER A 426 -58.13 4.40 -42.98
CA SER A 426 -57.74 5.39 -41.95
C SER A 426 -59.01 6.15 -41.47
N PRO A 427 -58.95 7.19 -40.62
CA PRO A 427 -58.20 7.50 -39.39
C PRO A 427 -59.19 7.84 -38.23
N PHE A 428 -58.76 8.17 -37.00
CA PHE A 428 -59.53 9.09 -36.13
C PHE A 428 -58.71 9.60 -34.92
N ASP A 429 -58.76 10.91 -34.74
CA ASP A 429 -58.25 11.74 -33.63
C ASP A 429 -59.07 11.60 -32.33
N MET A 430 -58.48 11.93 -31.17
CA MET A 430 -59.08 12.92 -30.25
C MET A 430 -58.08 13.45 -29.20
N GLU A 431 -58.02 14.79 -29.14
CA GLU A 431 -57.36 15.68 -28.19
C GLU A 431 -57.80 15.50 -26.72
N MET A 432 -57.03 16.06 -25.75
CA MET A 432 -57.34 17.36 -25.13
C MET A 432 -56.56 17.64 -23.81
N THR A 433 -55.76 18.71 -23.84
CA THR A 433 -55.48 19.73 -22.76
C THR A 433 -54.64 19.34 -21.51
N ARG A 434 -53.82 20.22 -20.91
CA ARG A 434 -53.69 21.69 -20.98
C ARG A 434 -52.34 22.17 -20.36
N GLU A 435 -51.73 23.17 -21.02
CA GLU A 435 -51.22 24.47 -20.52
C GLU A 435 -50.30 24.60 -19.27
N THR A 436 -49.33 25.52 -19.15
CA THR A 436 -48.43 26.33 -20.02
C THR A 436 -47.47 27.13 -19.08
N PRO A 437 -46.45 27.85 -19.60
CA PRO A 437 -45.26 28.34 -18.91
C PRO A 437 -45.24 29.87 -18.65
N LEU A 438 -44.14 30.39 -18.10
CA LEU A 438 -43.57 31.76 -18.24
C LEU A 438 -42.31 31.81 -17.36
N GLY A 439 -41.21 32.51 -17.66
CA GLY A 439 -40.90 33.49 -18.70
C GLY A 439 -39.48 34.04 -18.45
N ARG A 440 -38.81 34.38 -19.54
CA ARG A 440 -37.50 35.06 -19.69
C ARG A 440 -37.66 36.59 -19.48
N ILE A 441 -36.56 37.30 -19.14
CA ILE A 441 -36.15 38.69 -19.51
C ILE A 441 -34.82 38.97 -18.74
N GLU A 442 -33.62 39.00 -19.36
CA GLU A 442 -32.92 40.06 -20.13
C GLU A 442 -32.27 41.19 -19.29
N SER A 443 -30.92 41.30 -19.31
CA SER A 443 -30.07 42.41 -19.90
C SER A 443 -29.64 43.48 -18.86
N GLY A 444 -28.47 44.15 -18.84
CA GLY A 444 -27.26 44.34 -19.67
C GLY A 444 -26.08 44.86 -18.79
N CYS A 445 -24.79 44.83 -19.20
CA CYS A 445 -23.99 45.91 -19.86
C CYS A 445 -24.07 47.30 -19.16
N ASP A 446 -23.03 48.11 -18.88
CA ASP A 446 -21.62 48.26 -19.32
C ASP A 446 -20.86 49.25 -18.36
N ASP A 447 -19.55 49.39 -18.57
CA ASP A 447 -18.68 50.60 -18.44
C ASP A 447 -17.63 50.82 -17.31
N CYS A 448 -16.36 50.85 -17.79
CA CYS A 448 -15.23 51.79 -17.60
C CYS A 448 -14.55 52.13 -16.23
N GLY A 449 -13.20 52.03 -16.23
CA GLY A 449 -12.22 52.40 -15.15
C GLY A 449 -11.96 53.92 -15.01
N PRO A 450 -10.73 54.46 -14.77
CA PRO A 450 -9.46 53.93 -14.21
C PRO A 450 -8.91 54.78 -13.00
N GLY A 451 -7.75 54.44 -12.42
CA GLY A 451 -6.78 55.45 -11.94
C GLY A 451 -6.28 55.48 -10.47
N SER A 452 -4.98 55.17 -10.32
CA SER A 452 -3.91 55.93 -9.61
C SER A 452 -3.70 55.92 -8.07
N GLY A 453 -2.40 55.78 -7.71
CA GLY A 453 -1.72 56.28 -6.49
C GLY A 453 -1.48 55.22 -5.40
N GLY A 454 -0.28 54.82 -4.95
CA GLY A 454 1.07 55.39 -5.03
C GLY A 454 1.62 55.66 -3.62
N THR A 455 2.63 54.87 -3.16
CA THR A 455 3.67 55.09 -2.11
C THR A 455 4.09 53.72 -1.55
N GLY A 456 5.34 53.25 -1.41
CA GLY A 456 6.66 53.86 -1.54
C GLY A 456 7.46 53.76 -0.22
N THR A 457 8.17 52.65 0.05
CA THR A 457 9.38 52.51 0.94
C THR A 457 9.85 51.04 0.83
N ARG A 458 11.01 50.61 0.31
CA ARG A 458 12.47 50.86 0.49
C ARG A 458 13.09 50.40 1.83
N LEU A 459 13.99 49.41 1.68
CA LEU A 459 15.30 49.18 2.34
C LEU A 459 15.44 48.35 3.64
N SER A 460 16.37 47.38 3.53
CA SER A 460 17.36 46.92 4.52
C SER A 460 16.82 46.18 5.76
N LEU A 461 17.19 44.93 6.04
CA LEU A 461 18.52 44.35 6.23
C LEU A 461 18.44 42.82 6.08
#